data_AF-A0A497F1L7-F1
#
_entry.id   AF-A0A497F1L7-F1
#
_cell.length_a   1.000
_cell.length_b   1.000
_cell.length_c   1.000
_cell.angle_alpha   90.00
_cell.angle_beta   90.00
_cell.angle_gamma   90.00
#
_symmetry.space_group_name_H-M   'P 1'
#
loop_
_entity.id
_entity.type
_entity.pdbx_description
1 polymer ?
#
loop_
_entity_poly.entity_id
_entity_poly.type
_entity_poly.pdbx_seq_one_letter_code
_entity_poly.pdbx_strand_id
1 'polypeptide(L)'
;MKAEDFGPEIGIVASGSTAVSAPIVLNQRVEDLVEDEQLAVVSDPAFSNRLFFSVVRKLTRYEPFLRERVRSVYVDYPDVLDKSLVMPFSNAQLNIYGILDLDKKRFRENTIAPHPGSKVYLVERGALLEEFFSTGVSALNVGEHKYSGWSIPLDHTKLNCHIGVFGATGTGKSRLIRALVDEIVSKTDSSLIVFDHTGVDYAPFYQGKSIPSSSLTISPAIVASVLCDLARLSWQTFGEYLEISCVKYHDEAKEKGWSREGFMRQLEQTMKSLGARPQTIEKAKIFIEKFVPSTFFSDLSARRITPRQLIEKALREKLVVVDLSADRELIVKQAVVRDVLEEGWKLIKERQAPINLGVVIDEAQNYAPEGWTLCGEAVETVAREGRKWRFFIVLASQRVARDIRTTVRANLGTVFFSKLQATGDLREIGGYMDLAGLTDASLAQLGEREFFVAGLINPLRRPLLLKVKEVT
;
A
#
# COMPACT_ATOMS: atom_id res chain seq x y z
N MET A 1 25.97 24.08 -9.52
CA MET A 1 24.50 24.09 -9.47
C MET A 1 24.09 25.22 -8.54
N LYS A 2 23.23 26.11 -9.01
CA LYS A 2 22.65 27.22 -8.26
C LYS A 2 21.14 26.99 -8.11
N ALA A 3 20.51 27.69 -7.16
CA ALA A 3 19.06 27.60 -6.96
C ALA A 3 18.26 27.97 -8.23
N GLU A 4 18.77 28.94 -9.00
CA GLU A 4 18.25 29.42 -10.28
C GLU A 4 18.14 28.31 -11.35
N ASP A 5 18.98 27.26 -11.25
CA ASP A 5 19.00 26.18 -12.21
C ASP A 5 17.75 25.28 -12.12
N PHE A 6 17.09 25.25 -10.94
CA PHE A 6 15.92 24.42 -10.68
C PHE A 6 14.63 24.98 -11.27
N GLY A 7 14.50 26.30 -11.39
CA GLY A 7 13.28 26.97 -11.83
C GLY A 7 13.24 28.45 -11.43
N PRO A 8 12.10 29.13 -11.65
CA PRO A 8 11.95 30.56 -11.42
C PRO A 8 11.97 30.93 -9.94
N GLU A 9 12.47 32.13 -9.62
CA GLU A 9 12.34 32.76 -8.30
C GLU A 9 10.87 33.14 -8.08
N ILE A 10 10.25 32.63 -7.02
CA ILE A 10 8.83 32.84 -6.73
C ILE A 10 8.54 33.81 -5.60
N GLY A 11 9.54 34.17 -4.81
CA GLY A 11 9.34 35.03 -3.65
C GLY A 11 10.47 34.96 -2.64
N ILE A 12 10.16 35.45 -1.44
CA ILE A 12 11.11 35.53 -0.33
C ILE A 12 10.54 34.94 0.95
N VAL A 13 11.43 34.43 1.80
CA VAL A 13 11.11 33.97 3.15
C VAL A 13 10.71 35.15 4.02
N ALA A 14 9.57 35.02 4.70
CA ALA A 14 9.05 35.98 5.66
C ALA A 14 9.55 35.69 7.08
N SER A 15 9.19 36.56 8.04
CA SER A 15 9.46 36.35 9.45
C SER A 15 8.69 35.14 10.01
N GLY A 16 9.30 34.40 10.95
CA GLY A 16 8.66 33.26 11.62
C GLY A 16 9.11 31.87 11.14
N SER A 17 10.22 31.79 10.40
CA SER A 17 10.80 30.53 9.95
C SER A 17 11.34 29.67 11.11
N THR A 18 11.23 28.36 10.93
CA THR A 18 11.75 27.30 11.82
C THR A 18 12.57 26.31 10.99
N ALA A 19 13.13 25.28 11.64
CA ALA A 19 13.84 24.21 10.92
C ALA A 19 12.90 23.34 10.05
N VAL A 20 11.59 23.36 10.29
CA VAL A 20 10.62 22.49 9.60
C VAL A 20 9.68 23.25 8.69
N SER A 21 9.57 24.57 8.86
CA SER A 21 8.65 25.37 8.07
C SER A 21 9.12 26.82 7.92
N ALA A 22 8.80 27.44 6.79
CA ALA A 22 9.10 28.84 6.53
C ALA A 22 7.91 29.52 5.83
N PRO A 23 7.32 30.59 6.38
CA PRO A 23 6.34 31.38 5.66
C PRO A 23 7.03 32.14 4.51
N ILE A 24 6.36 32.27 3.38
CA ILE A 24 6.89 33.00 2.22
C ILE A 24 5.86 34.00 1.69
N VAL A 25 6.37 35.11 1.16
CA VAL A 25 5.59 36.09 0.38
C VAL A 25 5.97 35.91 -1.08
N LEU A 26 4.98 35.69 -1.93
CA LEU A 26 5.18 35.46 -3.35
C LEU A 26 5.36 36.78 -4.11
N ASN A 27 6.14 36.70 -5.17
CA ASN A 27 6.28 37.79 -6.12
C ASN A 27 5.05 37.82 -7.03
N GLN A 28 4.36 38.97 -7.05
CA GLN A 28 3.13 39.19 -7.83
C GLN A 28 3.24 38.78 -9.31
N ARG A 29 4.42 38.87 -9.92
CA ARG A 29 4.61 38.54 -11.34
C ARG A 29 4.50 37.05 -11.66
N VAL A 30 4.71 36.19 -10.67
CA VAL A 30 4.81 34.72 -10.82
C VAL A 30 3.92 34.00 -9.83
N GLU A 31 3.11 34.73 -9.05
CA GLU A 31 2.29 34.15 -8.00
C GLU A 31 1.25 33.18 -8.55
N ASP A 32 0.78 33.39 -9.79
CA ASP A 32 -0.18 32.53 -10.50
C ASP A 32 0.41 31.19 -10.98
N LEU A 33 1.74 31.05 -10.98
CA LEU A 33 2.44 29.81 -11.33
C LEU A 33 2.59 28.86 -10.13
N VAL A 34 2.35 29.37 -8.92
CA VAL A 34 2.56 28.63 -7.68
C VAL A 34 1.31 27.84 -7.33
N GLU A 35 1.47 26.54 -7.15
CA GLU A 35 0.43 25.60 -6.76
C GLU A 35 0.83 24.85 -5.48
N ASP A 36 -0.18 24.41 -4.70
CA ASP A 36 0.06 23.53 -3.57
C ASP A 36 0.71 22.21 -4.03
N GLU A 37 1.56 21.64 -3.18
CA GLU A 37 2.37 20.43 -3.42
C GLU A 37 3.55 20.60 -4.40
N GLN A 38 3.78 21.78 -4.97
CA GLN A 38 5.01 22.02 -5.74
C GLN A 38 6.26 21.93 -4.85
N LEU A 39 7.37 21.48 -5.44
CA LEU A 39 8.67 21.45 -4.78
C LEU A 39 9.34 22.82 -4.91
N ALA A 40 10.06 23.23 -3.88
CA ALA A 40 10.82 24.48 -3.86
C ALA A 40 12.16 24.31 -3.16
N VAL A 41 13.11 25.17 -3.52
CA VAL A 41 14.39 25.31 -2.82
C VAL A 41 14.56 26.74 -2.30
N VAL A 42 15.03 26.86 -1.06
CA VAL A 42 15.39 28.17 -0.49
C VAL A 42 16.90 28.36 -0.59
N SER A 43 17.30 29.49 -1.15
CA SER A 43 18.68 29.96 -1.20
C SER A 43 18.87 31.06 -0.17
N ASP A 44 19.57 30.72 0.91
CA ASP A 44 19.92 31.65 1.97
C ASP A 44 21.38 32.12 1.78
N PRO A 45 21.65 33.43 1.64
CA PRO A 45 23.00 33.95 1.47
C PRO A 45 23.97 33.56 2.60
N ALA A 46 23.48 33.32 3.82
CA ALA A 46 24.29 32.86 4.94
C ALA A 46 24.78 31.42 4.75
N PHE A 47 24.13 30.63 3.89
CA PHE A 47 24.39 29.21 3.65
C PHE A 47 24.67 28.93 2.17
N SER A 48 25.71 29.55 1.61
CA SER A 48 26.06 29.51 0.18
C SER A 48 26.24 28.11 -0.43
N ASN A 49 26.56 27.09 0.35
CA ASN A 49 26.76 25.71 -0.11
C ASN A 49 25.56 24.77 0.12
N ARG A 50 24.40 25.32 0.50
CA ARG A 50 23.22 24.53 0.90
C ARG A 50 21.95 25.15 0.33
N LEU A 51 21.01 24.30 -0.04
CA LEU A 51 19.65 24.72 -0.37
C LEU A 51 18.65 24.02 0.55
N PHE A 52 17.67 24.74 1.07
CA PHE A 52 16.61 24.11 1.88
C PHE A 52 15.56 23.51 0.94
N PHE A 53 15.50 22.19 0.89
CA PHE A 53 14.53 21.47 0.08
C PHE A 53 13.17 21.41 0.78
N SER A 54 12.15 21.90 0.08
CA SER A 54 10.85 22.20 0.69
C SER A 54 9.69 21.85 -0.24
N VAL A 55 8.49 21.73 0.33
CA VAL A 55 7.22 21.60 -0.43
C VAL A 55 6.35 22.81 -0.11
N VAL A 56 5.76 23.42 -1.14
CA VAL A 56 4.79 24.52 -1.02
C VAL A 56 3.47 23.99 -0.49
N ARG A 57 2.93 24.66 0.52
CA ARG A 57 1.67 24.32 1.22
C ARG A 57 0.91 25.59 1.56
N LYS A 58 -0.41 25.47 1.77
CA LYS A 58 -1.25 26.54 2.33
C LYS A 58 -1.12 27.84 1.53
N LEU A 59 -1.17 27.75 0.20
CA LEU A 59 -1.22 28.93 -0.65
C LEU A 59 -2.48 29.76 -0.32
N THR A 60 -2.30 31.01 0.06
CA THR A 60 -3.37 31.94 0.39
C THR A 60 -3.22 33.25 -0.37
N ARG A 61 -4.31 33.70 -0.98
CA ARG A 61 -4.41 34.99 -1.66
C ARG A 61 -5.06 35.99 -0.72
N TYR A 62 -4.45 37.16 -0.55
CA TYR A 62 -4.97 38.22 0.29
C TYR A 62 -5.23 39.47 -0.54
N GLU A 63 -6.33 40.12 -0.22
CA GLU A 63 -6.64 41.47 -0.65
C GLU A 63 -7.07 42.28 0.58
N PRO A 64 -6.23 43.19 1.12
CA PRO A 64 -6.47 43.91 2.37
C PRO A 64 -7.85 44.58 2.49
N PHE A 65 -8.42 45.01 1.36
CA PHE A 65 -9.69 45.72 1.26
C PHE A 65 -10.92 44.82 1.00
N LEU A 66 -10.71 43.53 0.69
CA LEU A 66 -11.78 42.54 0.47
C LEU A 66 -11.72 41.48 1.57
N ARG A 67 -12.31 41.78 2.73
CA ARG A 67 -12.30 40.88 3.91
C ARG A 67 -13.64 40.15 4.05
N GLU A 68 -13.59 38.88 4.42
CA GLU A 68 -14.73 37.92 4.50
C GLU A 68 -15.92 38.37 5.38
N ARG A 69 -15.80 39.47 6.14
CA ARG A 69 -16.84 40.00 7.04
C ARG A 69 -16.97 41.51 7.00
N VAL A 70 -16.41 42.16 5.97
CA VAL A 70 -16.47 43.61 5.80
C VAL A 70 -17.06 43.90 4.43
N ARG A 71 -18.28 44.46 4.38
CA ARG A 71 -18.88 44.91 3.13
C ARG A 71 -18.20 46.21 2.71
N SER A 72 -17.37 46.15 1.68
CA SER A 72 -16.77 47.33 1.05
C SER A 72 -17.56 47.72 -0.21
N VAL A 73 -17.34 48.94 -0.71
CA VAL A 73 -17.99 49.44 -1.94
C VAL A 73 -17.72 48.52 -3.13
N TYR A 74 -16.55 47.88 -3.14
CA TYR A 74 -16.14 46.92 -4.17
C TYR A 74 -16.94 45.61 -4.17
N VAL A 75 -17.61 45.26 -3.06
CA VAL A 75 -18.51 44.09 -3.03
C VAL A 75 -19.76 44.36 -3.86
N ASP A 76 -20.27 45.60 -3.81
CA ASP A 76 -21.48 46.00 -4.52
C ASP A 76 -21.18 46.43 -5.97
N TYR A 77 -19.97 46.92 -6.23
CA TYR A 77 -19.52 47.36 -7.55
C TYR A 77 -18.11 46.80 -7.88
N PRO A 78 -18.01 45.52 -8.28
CA PRO A 78 -16.71 44.86 -8.52
C PRO A 78 -15.88 45.53 -9.62
N ASP A 79 -16.51 46.08 -10.65
CA ASP A 79 -15.83 46.71 -11.79
C ASP A 79 -15.12 48.03 -11.43
N VAL A 80 -15.42 48.60 -10.26
CA VAL A 80 -14.80 49.83 -9.73
C VAL A 80 -13.49 49.52 -8.99
N LEU A 81 -13.18 48.23 -8.76
CA LEU A 81 -11.93 47.80 -8.13
C LEU A 81 -10.74 48.06 -9.08
N ASP A 82 -10.11 49.21 -8.92
CA ASP A 82 -8.86 49.51 -9.61
C ASP A 82 -7.72 48.66 -9.02
N LYS A 83 -7.17 47.75 -9.84
CA LYS A 83 -6.04 46.89 -9.49
C LYS A 83 -4.78 47.66 -9.09
N SER A 84 -4.69 48.95 -9.43
CA SER A 84 -3.59 49.84 -9.02
C SER A 84 -3.78 50.48 -7.63
N LEU A 85 -5.02 50.52 -7.12
CA LEU A 85 -5.35 51.00 -5.77
C LEU A 85 -5.31 49.90 -4.71
N VAL A 86 -5.50 48.65 -5.13
CA VAL A 86 -5.37 47.49 -4.27
C VAL A 86 -3.94 46.95 -4.25
N MET A 87 -3.56 46.29 -3.16
CA MET A 87 -2.25 45.65 -3.00
C MET A 87 -2.47 44.16 -2.71
N PRO A 88 -2.95 43.39 -3.71
CA PRO A 88 -3.08 41.95 -3.54
C PRO A 88 -1.69 41.37 -3.29
N PHE A 89 -1.63 40.42 -2.37
CA PHE A 89 -0.42 39.67 -2.13
C PHE A 89 -0.76 38.24 -1.80
N SER A 90 0.17 37.36 -2.13
CA SER A 90 -0.01 35.94 -1.92
C SER A 90 1.06 35.42 -0.98
N ASN A 91 0.62 34.61 -0.03
CA ASN A 91 1.52 33.92 0.88
C ASN A 91 1.41 32.42 0.66
N ALA A 92 2.47 31.72 1.03
CA ALA A 92 2.42 30.28 1.19
C ALA A 92 3.28 29.88 2.39
N GLN A 93 3.16 28.63 2.80
CA GLN A 93 4.02 27.99 3.77
C GLN A 93 4.91 26.98 3.05
N LEU A 94 6.22 27.09 3.22
CA LEU A 94 7.13 26.01 2.87
C LEU A 94 7.22 25.03 4.03
N ASN A 95 7.00 23.75 3.75
CA ASN A 95 7.38 22.66 4.66
C ASN A 95 8.77 22.17 4.25
N ILE A 96 9.76 22.39 5.12
CA ILE A 96 11.17 22.08 4.87
C ILE A 96 11.42 20.62 5.20
N TYR A 97 11.81 19.85 4.18
CA TYR A 97 12.04 18.41 4.31
C TYR A 97 13.51 18.12 4.64
N GLY A 98 14.43 18.96 4.18
CA GLY A 98 15.86 18.82 4.49
C GLY A 98 16.74 19.83 3.77
N ILE A 99 18.02 19.50 3.65
CA ILE A 99 19.05 20.30 2.98
C ILE A 99 19.65 19.51 1.81
N LEU A 100 19.75 20.16 0.66
CA LEU A 100 20.62 19.73 -0.44
C LEU A 100 22.02 20.32 -0.23
N ASP A 101 23.00 19.47 0.07
CA ASP A 101 24.41 19.88 0.19
C ASP A 101 25.03 19.91 -1.22
N LEU A 102 25.34 21.12 -1.71
CA LEU A 102 25.83 21.35 -3.07
C LEU A 102 27.25 20.84 -3.29
N ASP A 103 28.10 20.91 -2.26
CA ASP A 103 29.51 20.50 -2.35
C ASP A 103 29.61 18.98 -2.46
N LYS A 104 28.87 18.29 -1.60
CA LYS A 104 28.95 16.84 -1.46
C LYS A 104 27.86 16.11 -2.23
N LYS A 105 26.96 16.83 -2.91
CA LYS A 105 25.83 16.32 -3.70
C LYS A 105 25.04 15.26 -2.95
N ARG A 106 24.52 15.63 -1.78
CA ARG A 106 23.74 14.70 -0.95
C ARG A 106 22.66 15.41 -0.14
N PHE A 107 21.54 14.72 0.03
CA PHE A 107 20.48 15.14 0.93
C PHE A 107 20.87 14.94 2.40
N ARG A 108 20.45 15.85 3.27
CA ARG A 108 20.60 15.77 4.73
C ARG A 108 19.35 16.23 5.46
N GLU A 109 19.19 15.73 6.68
CA GLU A 109 18.20 16.26 7.62
C GLU A 109 18.52 17.72 7.96
N ASN A 110 17.46 18.52 8.17
CA ASN A 110 17.58 19.93 8.53
C ASN A 110 17.34 20.15 10.03
N THR A 111 18.19 20.95 10.65
CA THR A 111 18.06 21.41 12.05
C THR A 111 18.14 22.93 12.19
N ILE A 112 18.30 23.66 11.09
CA ILE A 112 18.47 25.11 11.07
C ILE A 112 17.34 25.78 10.28
N ALA A 113 16.98 27.01 10.64
CA ALA A 113 15.95 27.78 9.94
C ALA A 113 16.57 28.68 8.85
N PRO A 114 15.90 28.89 7.70
CA PRO A 114 16.30 29.92 6.75
C PRO A 114 16.01 31.32 7.29
N HIS A 115 16.85 32.30 6.94
CA HIS A 115 16.66 33.69 7.35
C HIS A 115 15.56 34.39 6.55
N PRO A 116 14.83 35.34 7.16
CA PRO A 116 13.94 36.24 6.41
C PRO A 116 14.70 36.97 5.29
N GLY A 117 14.02 37.16 4.15
CA GLY A 117 14.60 37.72 2.93
C GLY A 117 15.35 36.71 2.05
N SER A 118 15.52 35.45 2.51
CA SER A 118 16.07 34.38 1.67
C SER A 118 15.19 34.15 0.43
N LYS A 119 15.83 33.90 -0.71
CA LYS A 119 15.13 33.73 -1.98
C LYS A 119 14.58 32.32 -2.13
N VAL A 120 13.40 32.20 -2.73
CA VAL A 120 12.71 30.93 -2.94
C VAL A 120 12.56 30.67 -4.43
N TYR A 121 12.90 29.46 -4.87
CA TYR A 121 12.82 29.04 -6.26
C TYR A 121 11.97 27.78 -6.38
N LEU A 122 11.12 27.71 -7.41
CA LEU A 122 10.41 26.47 -7.73
C LEU A 122 11.36 25.43 -8.31
N VAL A 123 11.02 24.17 -8.11
CA VAL A 123 11.71 23.04 -8.75
C VAL A 123 10.85 22.53 -9.89
N GLU A 124 11.09 23.06 -11.09
CA GLU A 124 10.49 22.57 -12.34
C GLU A 124 11.38 21.52 -13.00
N ARG A 125 12.70 21.63 -12.82
CA ARG A 125 13.69 20.69 -13.37
C ARG A 125 14.06 19.62 -12.34
N GLY A 126 13.14 18.68 -12.13
CA GLY A 126 13.29 17.61 -11.15
C GLY A 126 14.50 16.69 -11.37
N ALA A 127 15.00 16.55 -12.60
CA ALA A 127 16.19 15.73 -12.92
C ALA A 127 17.44 16.17 -12.14
N LEU A 128 17.57 17.45 -11.79
CA LEU A 128 18.69 17.95 -10.99
C LEU A 128 18.70 17.38 -9.56
N LEU A 129 17.56 16.93 -9.05
CA LEU A 129 17.46 16.32 -7.72
C LEU A 129 18.14 14.95 -7.67
N GLU A 130 18.27 14.24 -8.79
CA GLU A 130 18.86 12.89 -8.84
C GLU A 130 20.30 12.85 -8.28
N GLU A 131 21.05 13.94 -8.46
CA GLU A 131 22.42 14.07 -7.94
C GLU A 131 22.49 14.01 -6.40
N PHE A 132 21.41 14.39 -5.69
CA PHE A 132 21.38 14.46 -4.22
C PHE A 132 20.81 13.21 -3.56
N PHE A 133 20.05 12.42 -4.31
CA PHE A 133 19.35 11.22 -3.84
C PHE A 133 19.92 9.93 -4.42
N SER A 134 21.07 10.00 -5.09
CA SER A 134 21.80 8.84 -5.60
C SER A 134 22.23 7.93 -4.44
N THR A 135 21.55 6.79 -4.29
CA THR A 135 21.78 5.83 -3.18
C THR A 135 22.88 4.82 -3.46
N GLY A 136 23.52 4.85 -4.64
CA GLY A 136 24.52 3.85 -5.07
C GLY A 136 23.94 2.45 -5.34
N VAL A 137 22.62 2.28 -5.20
CA VAL A 137 21.88 1.06 -5.51
C VAL A 137 20.71 1.42 -6.43
N SER A 138 20.28 0.50 -7.29
CA SER A 138 19.18 0.72 -8.24
C SER A 138 17.86 0.98 -7.52
N ALA A 139 17.41 2.23 -7.46
CA ALA A 139 16.13 2.60 -6.87
C ALA A 139 14.92 2.10 -7.71
N LEU A 140 13.78 1.89 -7.04
CA LEU A 140 12.51 1.63 -7.73
C LEU A 140 11.93 2.97 -8.21
N ASN A 141 11.55 3.03 -9.47
CA ASN A 141 11.06 4.20 -10.18
C ASN A 141 9.62 3.97 -10.66
N VAL A 142 8.69 4.03 -9.71
CA VAL A 142 7.27 3.73 -9.91
C VAL A 142 6.50 4.89 -10.55
N GLY A 143 7.03 6.11 -10.41
CA GLY A 143 6.33 7.35 -10.72
C GLY A 143 7.27 8.55 -10.67
N GLU A 144 6.71 9.71 -10.96
CA GLU A 144 7.39 11.00 -10.89
C GLU A 144 6.61 11.96 -10.02
N HIS A 145 7.31 12.93 -9.43
CA HIS A 145 6.64 14.02 -8.75
C HIS A 145 5.84 14.87 -9.75
N LYS A 146 4.54 15.05 -9.48
CA LYS A 146 3.54 15.60 -10.40
C LYS A 146 3.97 16.89 -11.12
N TYR A 147 4.57 17.82 -10.39
CA TYR A 147 4.87 19.17 -10.91
C TYR A 147 6.31 19.34 -11.40
N SER A 148 7.25 18.51 -10.95
CA SER A 148 8.68 18.71 -11.24
C SER A 148 9.25 17.66 -12.20
N GLY A 149 8.49 16.60 -12.50
CA GLY A 149 8.98 15.45 -13.27
C GLY A 149 10.11 14.69 -12.57
N TRP A 150 10.35 14.93 -11.28
CA TRP A 150 11.39 14.22 -10.54
C TRP A 150 11.02 12.75 -10.37
N SER A 151 11.77 11.83 -10.95
CA SER A 151 11.62 10.40 -10.70
C SER A 151 12.03 10.10 -9.26
N ILE A 152 11.04 9.84 -8.39
CA ILE A 152 11.27 9.66 -6.96
C ILE A 152 11.99 8.31 -6.74
N PRO A 153 13.24 8.31 -6.23
CA PRO A 153 14.00 7.08 -6.10
C PRO A 153 13.59 6.33 -4.82
N LEU A 154 12.77 5.28 -4.96
CA LEU A 154 12.30 4.50 -3.82
C LEU A 154 13.33 3.44 -3.41
N ASP A 155 13.67 3.37 -2.12
CA ASP A 155 14.67 2.48 -1.54
C ASP A 155 14.19 1.03 -1.43
N HIS A 156 14.52 0.20 -2.43
CA HIS A 156 14.14 -1.22 -2.44
C HIS A 156 14.71 -2.04 -1.26
N THR A 157 15.72 -1.56 -0.53
CA THR A 157 16.25 -2.27 0.65
C THR A 157 15.25 -2.31 1.80
N LYS A 158 14.19 -1.49 1.73
CA LYS A 158 13.12 -1.41 2.73
C LYS A 158 11.85 -2.17 2.35
N LEU A 159 11.85 -2.92 1.25
CA LEU A 159 10.71 -3.77 0.85
C LEU A 159 10.31 -4.76 1.96
N ASN A 160 11.30 -5.24 2.72
CA ASN A 160 11.07 -6.14 3.85
C ASN A 160 10.29 -5.51 5.02
N CYS A 161 10.04 -4.20 5.00
CA CYS A 161 9.25 -3.51 6.01
C CYS A 161 7.76 -3.42 5.64
N HIS A 162 7.29 -4.19 4.65
CA HIS A 162 5.89 -4.26 4.22
C HIS A 162 5.37 -2.94 3.61
N ILE A 163 4.37 -3.06 2.74
CA ILE A 163 3.81 -1.91 2.01
C ILE A 163 2.28 -1.95 2.10
N GLY A 164 1.66 -0.82 2.44
CA GLY A 164 0.23 -0.59 2.26
C GLY A 164 -0.06 0.29 1.06
N VAL A 165 -1.08 -0.06 0.27
CA VAL A 165 -1.58 0.73 -0.85
C VAL A 165 -3.07 0.99 -0.65
N PHE A 166 -3.43 2.26 -0.46
CA PHE A 166 -4.77 2.66 -0.07
C PHE A 166 -5.35 3.75 -0.96
N GLY A 167 -6.65 3.68 -1.20
CA GLY A 167 -7.39 4.70 -1.94
C GLY A 167 -8.70 4.16 -2.48
N ALA A 168 -9.65 5.05 -2.79
CA ALA A 168 -10.95 4.67 -3.31
C ALA A 168 -10.88 3.88 -4.64
N THR A 169 -12.01 3.32 -5.07
CA THR A 169 -12.13 2.69 -6.38
C THR A 169 -11.83 3.70 -7.49
N GLY A 170 -11.09 3.28 -8.51
CA GLY A 170 -10.73 4.13 -9.64
C GLY A 170 -9.55 5.08 -9.40
N THR A 171 -8.90 5.09 -8.24
CA THR A 171 -7.71 5.94 -8.01
C THR A 171 -6.43 5.43 -8.70
N GLY A 172 -6.44 4.19 -9.19
CA GLY A 172 -5.28 3.56 -9.84
C GLY A 172 -4.42 2.67 -8.93
N LYS A 173 -4.97 2.12 -7.83
CA LYS A 173 -4.25 1.19 -6.92
C LYS A 173 -3.59 0.02 -7.67
N SER A 174 -4.35 -0.69 -8.50
CA SER A 174 -3.84 -1.84 -9.27
C SER A 174 -2.72 -1.43 -10.22
N ARG A 175 -2.80 -0.23 -10.82
CA ARG A 175 -1.74 0.33 -11.68
C ARG A 175 -0.47 0.64 -10.88
N LEU A 176 -0.59 1.23 -9.70
CA LEU A 176 0.53 1.45 -8.78
C LEU A 176 1.20 0.13 -8.39
N ILE A 177 0.39 -0.89 -8.07
CA ILE A 177 0.91 -2.20 -7.69
C ILE A 177 1.58 -2.89 -8.86
N ARG A 178 1.03 -2.81 -10.08
CA ARG A 178 1.71 -3.34 -11.28
C ARG A 178 3.07 -2.66 -11.50
N ALA A 179 3.12 -1.33 -11.43
CA ALA A 179 4.38 -0.59 -11.53
C ALA A 179 5.40 -1.00 -10.44
N LEU A 180 4.94 -1.21 -9.19
CA LEU A 180 5.78 -1.75 -8.11
C LEU A 180 6.26 -3.17 -8.41
N VAL A 181 5.37 -4.05 -8.88
CA VAL A 181 5.70 -5.45 -9.22
C VAL A 181 6.77 -5.50 -10.30
N ASP A 182 6.59 -4.75 -11.40
CA ASP A 182 7.53 -4.72 -12.52
C ASP A 182 8.92 -4.21 -12.09
N GLU A 183 8.96 -3.14 -11.29
CA GLU A 183 10.19 -2.57 -10.77
C GLU A 183 10.89 -3.52 -9.78
N ILE A 184 10.15 -4.19 -8.89
CA ILE A 184 10.72 -5.15 -7.93
C ILE A 184 11.30 -6.36 -8.66
N VAL A 185 10.54 -6.93 -9.61
CA VAL A 185 10.94 -8.12 -10.37
C VAL A 185 12.16 -7.84 -11.24
N SER A 186 12.25 -6.65 -11.85
CA SER A 186 13.34 -6.28 -12.75
C SER A 186 14.61 -5.82 -12.03
N LYS A 187 14.51 -5.14 -10.89
CA LYS A 187 15.65 -4.48 -10.23
C LYS A 187 16.14 -5.16 -8.95
N THR A 188 15.43 -6.15 -8.42
CA THR A 188 15.75 -6.74 -7.11
C THR A 188 15.93 -8.26 -7.17
N ASP A 189 16.53 -8.81 -6.10
CA ASP A 189 16.61 -10.25 -5.88
C ASP A 189 15.28 -10.87 -5.42
N SER A 190 14.30 -10.04 -5.05
CA SER A 190 13.01 -10.49 -4.53
C SER A 190 12.13 -11.12 -5.61
N SER A 191 11.37 -12.13 -5.21
CA SER A 191 10.33 -12.77 -6.03
C SER A 191 8.97 -12.45 -5.47
N LEU A 192 7.93 -12.41 -6.31
CA LEU A 192 6.59 -12.01 -5.93
C LEU A 192 5.55 -13.08 -6.24
N ILE A 193 4.62 -13.27 -5.30
CA ILE A 193 3.34 -13.95 -5.55
C ILE A 193 2.25 -12.89 -5.43
N VAL A 194 1.44 -12.73 -6.47
CA VAL A 194 0.32 -11.77 -6.48
C VAL A 194 -0.99 -12.53 -6.40
N PHE A 195 -1.75 -12.30 -5.33
CA PHE A 195 -3.11 -12.80 -5.19
C PHE A 195 -4.10 -11.79 -5.76
N ASP A 196 -4.59 -12.09 -6.96
CA ASP A 196 -5.57 -11.27 -7.69
C ASP A 196 -6.99 -11.67 -7.27
N HIS A 197 -7.66 -10.82 -6.49
CA HIS A 197 -8.96 -11.13 -5.91
C HIS A 197 -10.05 -11.33 -6.97
N THR A 198 -10.04 -10.47 -8.00
CA THR A 198 -11.06 -10.38 -9.06
C THR A 198 -10.67 -11.12 -10.33
N GLY A 199 -9.37 -11.37 -10.52
CA GLY A 199 -8.82 -11.95 -11.76
C GLY A 199 -8.71 -10.95 -12.90
N VAL A 200 -9.04 -9.67 -12.67
CA VAL A 200 -9.12 -8.63 -13.71
C VAL A 200 -7.94 -7.67 -13.63
N ASP A 201 -7.44 -7.42 -12.42
CA ASP A 201 -6.50 -6.33 -12.14
C ASP A 201 -5.04 -6.68 -12.50
N TYR A 202 -4.69 -7.97 -12.43
CA TYR A 202 -3.31 -8.43 -12.60
C TYR A 202 -3.21 -9.60 -13.58
N ALA A 203 -3.99 -10.66 -13.41
CA ALA A 203 -3.88 -11.90 -14.19
C ALA A 203 -3.85 -11.68 -15.72
N PRO A 204 -4.66 -10.78 -16.32
CA PRO A 204 -4.64 -10.53 -17.76
C PRO A 204 -3.34 -9.87 -18.25
N PHE A 205 -2.65 -9.11 -17.40
CA PHE A 205 -1.43 -8.36 -17.72
C PHE A 205 -0.15 -9.21 -17.61
N TYR A 206 -0.21 -10.36 -16.92
CA TYR A 206 0.94 -11.25 -16.70
C TYR A 206 0.72 -12.62 -17.35
N GLN A 207 0.44 -12.63 -18.66
CA GLN A 207 0.22 -13.86 -19.43
C GLN A 207 1.39 -14.84 -19.31
N GLY A 208 1.09 -16.12 -19.13
CA GLY A 208 2.08 -17.19 -18.93
C GLY A 208 2.66 -17.27 -17.51
N LYS A 209 2.41 -16.27 -16.65
CA LYS A 209 2.79 -16.28 -15.22
C LYS A 209 1.60 -16.41 -14.28
N SER A 210 0.38 -16.42 -14.82
CA SER A 210 -0.84 -16.59 -14.04
C SER A 210 -1.23 -18.06 -13.91
N ILE A 211 -1.71 -18.44 -12.73
CA ILE A 211 -2.34 -19.73 -12.44
C ILE A 211 -3.67 -19.52 -11.72
N PRO A 212 -4.69 -20.37 -11.96
CA PRO A 212 -5.95 -20.28 -11.23
C PRO A 212 -5.79 -20.85 -9.81
N SER A 213 -6.43 -20.23 -8.83
CA SER A 213 -6.42 -20.70 -7.44
C SER A 213 -7.01 -22.10 -7.27
N SER A 214 -7.94 -22.49 -8.14
CA SER A 214 -8.54 -23.83 -8.20
C SER A 214 -7.54 -24.94 -8.56
N SER A 215 -6.33 -24.60 -9.01
CA SER A 215 -5.24 -25.55 -9.23
C SER A 215 -4.38 -25.79 -7.98
N LEU A 216 -4.47 -24.92 -6.97
CA LEU A 216 -3.63 -24.96 -5.77
C LEU A 216 -4.23 -25.87 -4.69
N THR A 217 -3.46 -26.82 -4.18
CA THR A 217 -3.91 -27.69 -3.08
C THR A 217 -4.10 -26.89 -1.80
N ILE A 218 -4.99 -27.37 -0.93
CA ILE A 218 -5.22 -26.79 0.40
C ILE A 218 -4.88 -27.87 1.42
N SER A 219 -4.03 -27.54 2.39
CA SER A 219 -3.65 -28.45 3.48
C SER A 219 -4.88 -29.01 4.23
N PRO A 220 -4.90 -30.30 4.60
CA PRO A 220 -6.08 -30.94 5.19
C PRO A 220 -6.65 -30.23 6.44
N ALA A 221 -5.80 -29.67 7.30
CA ALA A 221 -6.24 -28.89 8.46
C ALA A 221 -7.00 -27.62 8.06
N ILE A 222 -6.55 -26.94 6.99
CA ILE A 222 -7.22 -25.74 6.47
C ILE A 222 -8.53 -26.13 5.77
N VAL A 223 -8.57 -27.27 5.05
CA VAL A 223 -9.81 -27.82 4.48
C VAL A 223 -10.87 -28.04 5.56
N ALA A 224 -10.48 -28.52 6.74
CA ALA A 224 -11.40 -28.68 7.87
C ALA A 224 -12.03 -27.34 8.29
N SER A 225 -11.23 -26.27 8.39
CA SER A 225 -11.75 -24.92 8.69
C SER A 225 -12.69 -24.39 7.62
N VAL A 226 -12.35 -24.59 6.34
CA VAL A 226 -13.21 -24.25 5.20
C VAL A 226 -14.54 -25.00 5.27
N LEU A 227 -14.50 -26.31 5.50
CA LEU A 227 -15.70 -27.13 5.63
C LEU A 227 -16.57 -26.71 6.80
N CYS A 228 -15.97 -26.38 7.95
CA CYS A 228 -16.69 -25.91 9.13
C CYS A 228 -17.47 -24.63 8.83
N ASP A 229 -16.82 -23.66 8.16
CA ASP A 229 -17.40 -22.37 7.79
C ASP A 229 -18.51 -22.53 6.73
N LEU A 230 -18.22 -23.24 5.64
CA LEU A 230 -19.20 -23.52 4.58
C LEU A 230 -20.43 -24.28 5.11
N ALA A 231 -20.21 -25.23 6.02
CA ALA A 231 -21.29 -25.98 6.65
C ALA A 231 -22.00 -25.18 7.76
N ARG A 232 -21.56 -23.97 8.11
CA ARG A 232 -22.10 -23.13 9.20
C ARG A 232 -22.08 -23.85 10.56
N LEU A 233 -21.03 -24.61 10.81
CA LEU A 233 -20.79 -25.34 12.05
C LEU A 233 -19.92 -24.51 13.00
N SER A 234 -20.07 -24.73 14.30
CA SER A 234 -19.20 -24.09 15.30
C SER A 234 -17.87 -24.83 15.39
N TRP A 235 -16.76 -24.10 15.19
CA TRP A 235 -15.42 -24.66 15.27
C TRP A 235 -15.13 -25.31 16.64
N GLN A 236 -15.63 -24.73 17.73
CA GLN A 236 -15.44 -25.24 19.09
C GLN A 236 -16.08 -26.63 19.30
N THR A 237 -17.12 -26.96 18.54
CA THR A 237 -17.81 -28.25 18.65
C THR A 237 -17.37 -29.25 17.59
N PHE A 238 -17.08 -28.79 16.38
CA PHE A 238 -16.86 -29.67 15.22
C PHE A 238 -15.42 -29.68 14.70
N GLY A 239 -14.57 -28.74 15.15
CA GLY A 239 -13.21 -28.55 14.64
C GLY A 239 -12.36 -29.80 14.71
N GLU A 240 -12.21 -30.39 15.91
CA GLU A 240 -11.40 -31.61 16.10
C GLU A 240 -11.89 -32.78 15.24
N TYR A 241 -13.21 -32.97 15.15
CA TYR A 241 -13.80 -34.02 14.31
C TYR A 241 -13.48 -33.80 12.83
N LEU A 242 -13.64 -32.57 12.34
CA LEU A 242 -13.39 -32.22 10.95
C LEU A 242 -11.90 -32.30 10.61
N GLU A 243 -11.01 -31.81 11.48
CA GLU A 243 -9.56 -31.89 11.28
C GLU A 243 -9.09 -33.33 11.16
N ILE A 244 -9.44 -34.18 12.14
CA ILE A 244 -9.04 -35.59 12.14
C ILE A 244 -9.62 -36.30 10.91
N SER A 245 -10.86 -35.99 10.54
CA SER A 245 -11.52 -36.59 9.37
C SER A 245 -10.87 -36.15 8.06
N CYS A 246 -10.53 -34.88 7.92
CA CYS A 246 -9.83 -34.36 6.74
C CYS A 246 -8.45 -34.97 6.60
N VAL A 247 -7.69 -35.07 7.69
CA VAL A 247 -6.35 -35.69 7.67
C VAL A 247 -6.44 -37.17 7.31
N LYS A 248 -7.33 -37.95 7.96
CA LYS A 248 -7.51 -39.38 7.66
C LYS A 248 -8.00 -39.62 6.23
N TYR A 249 -8.99 -38.85 5.79
CA TYR A 249 -9.57 -39.02 4.46
C TYR A 249 -8.63 -38.55 3.35
N HIS A 250 -7.73 -37.60 3.63
CA HIS A 250 -6.80 -37.08 2.63
C HIS A 250 -5.93 -38.19 2.00
N ASP A 251 -5.47 -39.16 2.79
CA ASP A 251 -4.65 -40.26 2.26
C ASP A 251 -5.47 -41.20 1.36
N GLU A 252 -6.71 -41.52 1.72
CA GLU A 252 -7.63 -42.29 0.86
C GLU A 252 -8.00 -41.52 -0.42
N ALA A 253 -8.18 -40.20 -0.29
CA ALA A 253 -8.56 -39.32 -1.38
C ALA A 253 -7.43 -39.11 -2.40
N LYS A 254 -6.16 -39.36 -2.06
CA LYS A 254 -5.04 -39.31 -3.03
C LYS A 254 -5.23 -40.33 -4.16
N GLU A 255 -5.80 -41.49 -3.86
CA GLU A 255 -5.99 -42.56 -4.85
C GLU A 255 -7.32 -42.43 -5.59
N LYS A 256 -8.40 -42.14 -4.86
CA LYS A 256 -9.79 -42.20 -5.36
C LYS A 256 -10.41 -40.85 -5.67
N GLY A 257 -9.72 -39.75 -5.32
CA GLY A 257 -10.28 -38.41 -5.29
C GLY A 257 -11.14 -38.18 -4.05
N TRP A 258 -11.36 -36.90 -3.75
CA TRP A 258 -12.30 -36.47 -2.73
C TRP A 258 -13.73 -36.68 -3.21
N SER A 259 -14.52 -37.39 -2.40
CA SER A 259 -15.95 -37.57 -2.61
C SER A 259 -16.72 -37.15 -1.36
N ARG A 260 -17.89 -36.55 -1.54
CA ARG A 260 -18.78 -36.20 -0.43
C ARG A 260 -19.11 -37.44 0.39
N GLU A 261 -19.61 -38.49 -0.24
CA GLU A 261 -20.02 -39.74 0.44
C GLU A 261 -18.86 -40.41 1.19
N GLY A 262 -17.67 -40.44 0.60
CA GLY A 262 -16.47 -40.95 1.25
C GLY A 262 -16.11 -40.14 2.50
N PHE A 263 -16.04 -38.82 2.36
CA PHE A 263 -15.75 -37.93 3.49
C PHE A 263 -16.80 -38.04 4.59
N MET A 264 -18.08 -38.09 4.23
CA MET A 264 -19.19 -38.22 5.18
C MET A 264 -19.12 -39.51 6.00
N ARG A 265 -18.75 -40.64 5.38
CA ARG A 265 -18.50 -41.90 6.09
C ARG A 265 -17.31 -41.78 7.04
N GLN A 266 -16.21 -41.18 6.59
CA GLN A 266 -15.02 -40.97 7.45
C GLN A 266 -15.33 -40.05 8.63
N LEU A 267 -16.10 -39.00 8.41
CA LEU A 267 -16.53 -38.07 9.46
C LEU A 267 -17.41 -38.76 10.49
N GLU A 268 -18.42 -39.51 10.05
CA GLU A 268 -19.29 -40.26 10.95
C GLU A 268 -18.52 -41.28 11.80
N GLN A 269 -17.59 -42.03 11.19
CA GLN A 269 -16.73 -42.97 11.92
C GLN A 269 -15.85 -42.24 12.94
N THR A 270 -15.23 -41.12 12.56
CA THR A 270 -14.37 -40.33 13.44
C THR A 270 -15.16 -39.79 14.63
N MET A 271 -16.33 -39.20 14.39
CA MET A 271 -17.20 -38.68 15.43
C MET A 271 -17.68 -39.78 16.39
N LYS A 272 -18.08 -40.96 15.88
CA LYS A 272 -18.44 -42.12 16.71
C LYS A 272 -17.26 -42.59 17.56
N SER A 273 -16.07 -42.70 16.98
CA SER A 273 -14.86 -43.17 17.67
C SER A 273 -14.43 -42.24 18.81
N LEU A 274 -14.74 -40.95 18.70
CA LEU A 274 -14.44 -39.92 19.68
C LEU A 274 -15.62 -39.62 20.62
N GLY A 275 -16.66 -40.46 20.62
CA GLY A 275 -17.77 -40.38 21.58
C GLY A 275 -18.78 -39.25 21.32
N ALA A 276 -18.89 -38.75 20.08
CA ALA A 276 -19.87 -37.72 19.75
C ALA A 276 -21.31 -38.24 19.94
N ARG A 277 -22.21 -37.36 20.43
CA ARG A 277 -23.63 -37.69 20.60
C ARG A 277 -24.29 -37.91 19.22
N PRO A 278 -25.27 -38.83 19.10
CA PRO A 278 -25.95 -39.10 17.83
C PRO A 278 -26.53 -37.84 17.15
N GLN A 279 -27.10 -36.93 17.95
CA GLN A 279 -27.66 -35.66 17.47
C GLN A 279 -26.58 -34.74 16.87
N THR A 280 -25.36 -34.75 17.44
CA THR A 280 -24.22 -33.96 16.94
C THR A 280 -23.73 -34.50 15.61
N ILE A 281 -23.65 -35.82 15.47
CA ILE A 281 -23.30 -36.49 14.21
C ILE A 281 -24.32 -36.14 13.14
N GLU A 282 -25.60 -36.29 13.45
CA GLU A 282 -26.68 -36.01 12.50
C GLU A 282 -26.69 -34.54 12.07
N LYS A 283 -26.46 -33.61 13.01
CA LYS A 283 -26.30 -32.19 12.69
C LYS A 283 -25.16 -31.94 11.71
N ALA A 284 -23.97 -32.50 11.95
CA ALA A 284 -22.85 -32.35 11.04
C ALA A 284 -23.21 -32.86 9.63
N LYS A 285 -23.88 -34.01 9.56
CA LYS A 285 -24.25 -34.62 8.28
C LYS A 285 -25.21 -33.77 7.47
N ILE A 286 -26.32 -33.37 8.09
CA ILE A 286 -27.35 -32.56 7.44
C ILE A 286 -26.75 -31.21 6.99
N PHE A 287 -25.93 -30.58 7.83
CA PHE A 287 -25.39 -29.26 7.53
C PHE A 287 -24.38 -29.30 6.38
N ILE A 288 -23.49 -30.30 6.36
CA ILE A 288 -22.57 -30.49 5.23
C ILE A 288 -23.34 -30.77 3.96
N GLU A 289 -24.34 -31.65 3.99
CA GLU A 289 -25.12 -32.02 2.81
C GLU A 289 -25.89 -30.82 2.22
N LYS A 290 -26.45 -29.97 3.09
CA LYS A 290 -27.29 -28.84 2.68
C LYS A 290 -26.54 -27.56 2.34
N PHE A 291 -25.44 -27.25 3.04
CA PHE A 291 -24.77 -25.95 2.89
C PHE A 291 -23.46 -26.01 2.12
N VAL A 292 -22.74 -27.14 2.13
CA VAL A 292 -21.51 -27.26 1.34
C VAL A 292 -21.88 -27.50 -0.13
N PRO A 293 -21.29 -26.76 -1.09
CA PRO A 293 -21.56 -26.96 -2.51
C PRO A 293 -21.35 -28.42 -2.96
N SER A 294 -22.17 -28.90 -3.90
CA SER A 294 -22.05 -30.25 -4.46
C SER A 294 -20.71 -30.50 -5.13
N THR A 295 -20.14 -29.45 -5.74
CA THR A 295 -18.84 -29.52 -6.44
C THR A 295 -17.64 -29.42 -5.52
N PHE A 296 -17.79 -28.96 -4.26
CA PHE A 296 -16.65 -28.67 -3.37
C PHE A 296 -15.63 -29.82 -3.29
N PHE A 297 -16.11 -31.05 -3.09
CA PHE A 297 -15.23 -32.22 -2.99
C PHE A 297 -14.58 -32.59 -4.33
N SER A 298 -15.30 -32.50 -5.45
CA SER A 298 -14.68 -32.71 -6.77
C SER A 298 -13.65 -31.63 -7.09
N ASP A 299 -13.92 -30.39 -6.69
CA ASP A 299 -13.03 -29.24 -6.88
C ASP A 299 -11.73 -29.42 -6.07
N LEU A 300 -11.80 -29.99 -4.85
CA LEU A 300 -10.61 -30.35 -4.08
C LEU A 300 -9.72 -31.37 -4.82
N SER A 301 -10.32 -32.28 -5.60
CA SER A 301 -9.57 -33.29 -6.37
C SER A 301 -8.87 -32.72 -7.60
N ALA A 302 -9.35 -31.58 -8.12
CA ALA A 302 -8.75 -30.91 -9.27
C ALA A 302 -7.46 -30.16 -8.92
N ARG A 303 -7.25 -29.86 -7.63
CA ARG A 303 -6.09 -29.14 -7.11
C ARG A 303 -4.85 -30.04 -7.09
N ARG A 304 -3.77 -29.63 -7.78
CA ARG A 304 -2.56 -30.44 -7.97
C ARG A 304 -1.26 -29.73 -7.60
N ILE A 305 -1.23 -28.40 -7.65
CA ILE A 305 -0.03 -27.61 -7.39
C ILE A 305 0.02 -27.33 -5.89
N THR A 306 1.08 -27.76 -5.21
CA THR A 306 1.22 -27.49 -3.77
C THR A 306 1.65 -26.04 -3.52
N PRO A 307 1.35 -25.45 -2.35
CA PRO A 307 1.90 -24.16 -1.95
C PRO A 307 3.44 -24.11 -2.05
N ARG A 308 4.11 -25.23 -1.78
CA ARG A 308 5.57 -25.37 -1.91
C ARG A 308 6.01 -25.21 -3.36
N GLN A 309 5.35 -25.93 -4.28
CA GLN A 309 5.63 -25.83 -5.72
C GLN A 309 5.34 -24.42 -6.26
N LEU A 310 4.29 -23.75 -5.76
CA LEU A 310 3.99 -22.37 -6.11
C LEU A 310 5.13 -21.43 -5.69
N ILE A 311 5.57 -21.52 -4.44
CA ILE A 311 6.66 -20.68 -3.91
C ILE A 311 7.96 -20.97 -4.69
N GLU A 312 8.29 -22.22 -4.93
CA GLU A 312 9.48 -22.58 -5.71
C GLU A 312 9.39 -22.10 -7.17
N LYS A 313 8.21 -22.11 -7.77
CA LYS A 313 7.97 -21.51 -9.09
C LYS A 313 8.20 -20.00 -9.04
N ALA A 314 7.65 -19.29 -8.06
CA ALA A 314 7.84 -17.85 -7.89
C ALA A 314 9.32 -17.49 -7.68
N LEU A 315 10.03 -18.24 -6.83
CA LEU A 315 11.47 -18.03 -6.60
C LEU A 315 12.33 -18.27 -7.85
N ARG A 316 11.88 -19.12 -8.77
CA ARG A 316 12.56 -19.42 -10.04
C ARG A 316 12.24 -18.41 -11.13
N GLU A 317 10.97 -18.04 -11.26
CA GLU A 317 10.45 -17.21 -12.36
C GLU A 317 10.26 -15.74 -11.98
N LYS A 318 10.64 -15.36 -10.75
CA LYS A 318 10.50 -14.05 -10.11
C LYS A 318 9.07 -13.59 -9.83
N LEU A 319 8.09 -14.05 -10.60
CA LEU A 319 6.70 -13.62 -10.45
C LEU A 319 5.75 -14.76 -10.77
N VAL A 320 4.79 -14.98 -9.89
CA VAL A 320 3.58 -15.77 -10.18
C VAL A 320 2.36 -14.98 -9.76
N VAL A 321 1.33 -14.97 -10.61
CA VAL A 321 0.02 -14.39 -10.28
C VAL A 321 -0.95 -15.53 -10.02
N VAL A 322 -1.65 -15.48 -8.90
CA VAL A 322 -2.71 -16.43 -8.54
C VAL A 322 -4.04 -15.72 -8.75
N ASP A 323 -4.78 -16.15 -9.76
CA ASP A 323 -6.14 -15.70 -10.01
C ASP A 323 -7.10 -16.37 -9.03
N LEU A 324 -7.53 -15.63 -8.02
CA LEU A 324 -8.47 -16.10 -7.00
C LEU A 324 -9.92 -16.08 -7.48
N SER A 325 -10.24 -15.49 -8.64
CA SER A 325 -11.60 -15.49 -9.19
C SER A 325 -12.08 -16.90 -9.58
N ALA A 326 -11.13 -17.82 -9.79
CA ALA A 326 -11.40 -19.23 -10.02
C ALA A 326 -12.11 -19.92 -8.84
N ASP A 327 -11.96 -19.39 -7.61
CA ASP A 327 -12.68 -19.83 -6.42
C ASP A 327 -13.79 -18.85 -6.05
N ARG A 328 -15.04 -19.34 -5.99
CA ARG A 328 -16.21 -18.47 -5.71
C ARG A 328 -16.30 -18.05 -4.25
N GLU A 329 -16.07 -19.01 -3.35
CA GLU A 329 -16.26 -18.81 -1.91
C GLU A 329 -15.07 -18.07 -1.30
N LEU A 330 -15.32 -16.96 -0.60
CA LEU A 330 -14.26 -16.15 -0.01
C LEU A 330 -13.40 -16.96 0.97
N ILE A 331 -14.01 -17.87 1.75
CA ILE A 331 -13.29 -18.72 2.70
C ILE A 331 -12.26 -19.63 2.00
N VAL A 332 -12.53 -20.06 0.76
CA VAL A 332 -11.59 -20.85 -0.05
C VAL A 332 -10.44 -19.97 -0.54
N LYS A 333 -10.74 -18.73 -0.99
CA LYS A 333 -9.69 -17.76 -1.33
C LYS A 333 -8.77 -17.49 -0.13
N GLN A 334 -9.34 -17.29 1.06
CA GLN A 334 -8.59 -17.10 2.30
C GLN A 334 -7.75 -18.35 2.65
N ALA A 335 -8.28 -19.55 2.44
CA ALA A 335 -7.56 -20.80 2.66
C ALA A 335 -6.30 -20.91 1.80
N VAL A 336 -6.41 -20.59 0.50
CA VAL A 336 -5.27 -20.59 -0.43
C VAL A 336 -4.20 -19.59 0.02
N VAL A 337 -4.58 -18.36 0.37
CA VAL A 337 -3.65 -17.35 0.86
C VAL A 337 -2.97 -17.82 2.16
N ARG A 338 -3.75 -18.33 3.13
CA ARG A 338 -3.22 -18.86 4.39
C ARG A 338 -2.16 -19.94 4.16
N ASP A 339 -2.49 -20.93 3.34
CA ASP A 339 -1.63 -22.11 3.13
C ASP A 339 -0.29 -21.71 2.49
N VAL A 340 -0.31 -20.74 1.56
CA VAL A 340 0.91 -20.19 0.96
C VAL A 340 1.75 -19.42 1.98
N LEU A 341 1.13 -18.62 2.84
CA LEU A 341 1.87 -17.90 3.89
C LEU A 341 2.48 -18.84 4.93
N GLU A 342 1.73 -19.86 5.37
CA GLU A 342 2.22 -20.88 6.29
C GLU A 342 3.36 -21.71 5.68
N GLU A 343 3.26 -22.06 4.39
CA GLU A 343 4.33 -22.76 3.69
C GLU A 343 5.60 -21.90 3.53
N GLY A 344 5.45 -20.59 3.31
CA GLY A 344 6.57 -19.65 3.35
C GLY A 344 7.31 -19.69 4.70
N TRP A 345 6.58 -19.77 5.80
CA TRP A 345 7.17 -19.93 7.14
C TRP A 345 7.83 -21.29 7.36
N LYS A 346 7.25 -22.38 6.84
CA LYS A 346 7.91 -23.70 6.87
C LYS A 346 9.24 -23.67 6.12
N LEU A 347 9.27 -23.07 4.92
CA LEU A 347 10.48 -22.89 4.14
C LEU A 347 11.56 -22.10 4.88
N ILE A 348 11.18 -21.02 5.58
CA ILE A 348 12.09 -20.22 6.40
C ILE A 348 12.68 -21.07 7.54
N LYS A 349 11.85 -21.86 8.23
CA LYS A 349 12.28 -22.73 9.33
C LYS A 349 13.23 -23.84 8.85
N GLU A 350 12.95 -24.42 7.68
CA GLU A 350 13.78 -25.45 7.05
C GLU A 350 15.14 -24.91 6.60
N ARG A 351 15.15 -23.75 5.93
CA ARG A 351 16.37 -23.15 5.38
C ARG A 351 17.19 -22.38 6.41
N GLN A 352 16.57 -21.90 7.48
CA GLN A 352 17.14 -20.96 8.44
C GLN A 352 17.77 -19.72 7.79
N ALA A 353 17.23 -19.29 6.65
CA ALA A 353 17.75 -18.19 5.84
C ALA A 353 16.61 -17.34 5.25
N PRO A 354 16.87 -16.06 4.90
CA PRO A 354 15.90 -15.23 4.20
C PRO A 354 15.46 -15.85 2.87
N ILE A 355 14.18 -15.73 2.53
CA ILE A 355 13.62 -16.32 1.31
C ILE A 355 13.40 -15.32 0.17
N ASN A 356 13.59 -14.02 0.40
CA ASN A 356 13.43 -12.96 -0.60
C ASN A 356 12.08 -13.04 -1.35
N LEU A 357 10.99 -13.21 -0.61
CA LEU A 357 9.65 -13.42 -1.16
C LEU A 357 8.71 -12.29 -0.70
N GLY A 358 8.05 -11.64 -1.64
CA GLY A 358 6.94 -10.73 -1.38
C GLY A 358 5.61 -11.36 -1.76
N VAL A 359 4.59 -11.15 -0.94
CA VAL A 359 3.21 -11.58 -1.23
C VAL A 359 2.33 -10.35 -1.36
N VAL A 360 1.80 -10.14 -2.55
CA VAL A 360 0.84 -9.06 -2.83
C VAL A 360 -0.57 -9.62 -2.63
N ILE A 361 -1.36 -8.98 -1.78
CA ILE A 361 -2.75 -9.35 -1.52
C ILE A 361 -3.63 -8.18 -1.94
N ASP A 362 -4.36 -8.38 -3.04
CA ASP A 362 -5.36 -7.42 -3.48
C ASP A 362 -6.65 -7.54 -2.65
N GLU A 363 -7.40 -6.45 -2.53
CA GLU A 363 -8.62 -6.36 -1.73
C GLU A 363 -8.43 -6.95 -0.30
N ALA A 364 -7.32 -6.55 0.34
CA ALA A 364 -6.81 -7.06 1.61
C ALA A 364 -7.81 -7.01 2.77
N GLN A 365 -8.84 -6.16 2.69
CA GLN A 365 -9.92 -6.12 3.66
C GLN A 365 -10.73 -7.42 3.74
N ASN A 366 -10.67 -8.25 2.69
CA ASN A 366 -11.28 -9.58 2.69
C ASN A 366 -10.41 -10.65 3.36
N TYR A 367 -9.15 -10.36 3.69
CA TYR A 367 -8.15 -11.35 4.12
C TYR A 367 -7.56 -11.06 5.50
N ALA A 368 -7.47 -9.79 5.89
CA ALA A 368 -6.98 -9.40 7.20
C ALA A 368 -7.78 -8.23 7.81
N PRO A 369 -9.12 -8.28 7.87
CA PRO A 369 -9.92 -7.27 8.57
C PRO A 369 -9.78 -7.40 10.09
N GLU A 370 -10.26 -6.41 10.83
CA GLU A 370 -10.37 -6.47 12.30
C GLU A 370 -11.14 -7.71 12.79
N GLY A 371 -12.07 -8.21 11.98
CA GLY A 371 -12.81 -9.44 12.25
C GLY A 371 -11.97 -10.72 12.11
N TRP A 372 -12.60 -11.84 12.48
CA TRP A 372 -12.03 -13.15 12.21
C TRP A 372 -12.08 -13.46 10.71
N THR A 373 -10.97 -13.97 10.19
CA THR A 373 -10.83 -14.55 8.85
C THR A 373 -9.84 -15.70 8.94
N LEU A 374 -9.93 -16.63 7.99
CA LEU A 374 -9.12 -17.84 8.04
C LEU A 374 -7.61 -17.55 7.90
N CYS A 375 -7.23 -16.54 7.11
CA CYS A 375 -5.83 -16.15 6.89
C CYS A 375 -5.34 -14.97 7.72
N GLY A 376 -6.19 -14.30 8.49
CA GLY A 376 -5.85 -13.04 9.15
C GLY A 376 -4.64 -13.14 10.09
N GLU A 377 -4.55 -14.23 10.86
CA GLU A 377 -3.40 -14.49 11.73
C GLU A 377 -2.11 -14.74 10.94
N ALA A 378 -2.17 -15.48 9.83
CA ALA A 378 -1.01 -15.73 8.99
C ALA A 378 -0.46 -14.44 8.37
N VAL A 379 -1.34 -13.54 7.90
CA VAL A 379 -0.96 -12.21 7.42
C VAL A 379 -0.31 -11.38 8.53
N GLU A 380 -0.87 -11.41 9.74
CA GLU A 380 -0.32 -10.73 10.91
C GLU A 380 1.06 -11.26 11.31
N THR A 381 1.26 -12.58 11.32
CA THR A 381 2.57 -13.18 11.60
C THR A 381 3.62 -12.69 10.59
N VAL A 382 3.29 -12.63 9.30
CA VAL A 382 4.21 -12.11 8.29
C VAL A 382 4.51 -10.62 8.52
N ALA A 383 3.50 -9.81 8.83
CA ALA A 383 3.68 -8.39 9.11
C ALA A 383 4.58 -8.15 10.34
N ARG A 384 4.47 -8.97 11.38
CA ARG A 384 5.24 -8.81 12.63
C ARG A 384 6.67 -9.34 12.54
N GLU A 385 6.86 -10.49 11.88
CA GLU A 385 8.11 -11.25 11.97
C GLU A 385 8.84 -11.37 10.62
N GLY A 386 8.16 -11.15 9.50
CA GLY A 386 8.68 -11.40 8.16
C GLY A 386 9.85 -10.51 7.76
N ARG A 387 9.97 -9.32 8.35
CA ARG A 387 11.04 -8.34 8.07
C ARG A 387 12.44 -8.93 8.17
N LYS A 388 12.73 -9.75 9.19
CA LYS A 388 14.05 -10.38 9.40
C LYS A 388 14.38 -11.39 8.29
N TRP A 389 13.36 -12.01 7.72
CA TRP A 389 13.47 -13.12 6.78
C TRP A 389 13.29 -12.70 5.32
N ARG A 390 13.18 -11.39 5.05
CA ARG A 390 12.84 -10.83 3.74
C ARG A 390 11.62 -11.53 3.14
N PHE A 391 10.65 -11.84 4.02
CA PHE A 391 9.34 -12.34 3.67
C PHE A 391 8.34 -11.23 3.97
N PHE A 392 7.84 -10.56 2.94
CA PHE A 392 7.09 -9.32 3.11
C PHE A 392 5.74 -9.37 2.42
N ILE A 393 4.90 -8.39 2.74
CA ILE A 393 3.56 -8.27 2.17
C ILE A 393 3.38 -6.90 1.55
N VAL A 394 2.61 -6.86 0.47
CA VAL A 394 2.06 -5.65 -0.11
C VAL A 394 0.55 -5.80 -0.05
N LEU A 395 -0.12 -4.93 0.71
CA LEU A 395 -1.55 -5.00 0.92
C LEU A 395 -2.24 -3.87 0.16
N ALA A 396 -3.18 -4.21 -0.70
CA ALA A 396 -4.04 -3.24 -1.39
C ALA A 396 -5.42 -3.23 -0.74
N SER A 397 -5.94 -2.05 -0.40
CA SER A 397 -7.32 -1.93 0.12
C SER A 397 -7.96 -0.62 -0.33
N GLN A 398 -9.29 -0.63 -0.43
CA GLN A 398 -10.07 0.55 -0.78
C GLN A 398 -10.14 1.56 0.36
N ARG A 399 -10.01 1.10 1.60
CA ARG A 399 -10.03 1.91 2.83
C ARG A 399 -8.89 1.50 3.77
N VAL A 400 -8.58 2.36 4.73
CA VAL A 400 -7.47 2.16 5.67
C VAL A 400 -7.99 1.72 7.03
N ALA A 401 -8.98 2.46 7.56
CA ALA A 401 -9.56 2.32 8.88
C ALA A 401 -10.59 1.19 8.95
N ARG A 402 -10.41 0.29 9.93
CA ARG A 402 -11.27 -0.88 10.25
C ARG A 402 -11.31 -1.99 9.20
N ASP A 403 -10.87 -1.69 7.99
CA ASP A 403 -10.80 -2.63 6.87
C ASP A 403 -9.60 -3.58 6.99
N ILE A 404 -8.50 -3.17 7.63
CA ILE A 404 -7.35 -4.04 7.94
C ILE A 404 -7.06 -3.99 9.44
N ARG A 405 -6.63 -5.12 10.03
CA ARG A 405 -6.21 -5.21 11.44
C ARG A 405 -5.20 -4.14 11.83
N THR A 406 -5.45 -3.47 12.95
CA THR A 406 -4.53 -2.54 13.62
C THR A 406 -3.11 -3.09 13.74
N THR A 407 -2.96 -4.35 14.15
CA THR A 407 -1.66 -5.02 14.31
C THR A 407 -0.90 -5.16 12.99
N VAL A 408 -1.60 -5.42 11.88
CA VAL A 408 -1.00 -5.47 10.54
C VAL A 408 -0.61 -4.06 10.09
N ARG A 409 -1.53 -3.09 10.20
CA ARG A 409 -1.31 -1.70 9.75
C ARG A 409 -0.15 -1.03 10.49
N ALA A 410 -0.01 -1.27 11.79
CA ALA A 410 1.10 -0.74 12.60
C ALA A 410 2.49 -1.24 12.14
N ASN A 411 2.55 -2.36 11.42
CA ASN A 411 3.79 -2.93 10.89
C ASN A 411 4.04 -2.57 9.41
N LEU A 412 3.15 -1.81 8.76
CA LEU A 412 3.38 -1.31 7.41
C LEU A 412 4.39 -0.16 7.48
N GLY A 413 5.65 -0.44 7.13
CA GLY A 413 6.72 0.53 7.15
C GLY A 413 6.67 1.54 6.00
N THR A 414 5.89 1.26 4.97
CA THR A 414 5.64 2.19 3.85
C THR A 414 4.15 2.20 3.53
N VAL A 415 3.61 3.39 3.26
CA VAL A 415 2.21 3.56 2.89
C VAL A 415 2.10 4.46 1.68
N PHE A 416 1.40 3.97 0.65
CA PHE A 416 0.88 4.75 -0.46
C PHE A 416 -0.59 5.03 -0.20
N PHE A 417 -1.01 6.29 -0.25
CA PHE A 417 -2.41 6.66 -0.04
C PHE A 417 -2.85 7.72 -1.05
N SER A 418 -4.02 7.50 -1.64
CA SER A 418 -4.69 8.44 -2.54
C SER A 418 -5.99 8.96 -1.89
N LYS A 419 -6.92 9.48 -2.70
CA LYS A 419 -8.23 9.94 -2.25
C LYS A 419 -8.97 8.84 -1.47
N LEU A 420 -9.37 9.16 -0.24
CA LEU A 420 -10.13 8.30 0.66
C LEU A 420 -11.51 8.92 0.91
N GLN A 421 -12.53 8.08 1.10
CA GLN A 421 -13.91 8.55 1.28
C GLN A 421 -14.34 8.66 2.75
N ALA A 422 -13.72 7.89 3.66
CA ALA A 422 -14.16 7.82 5.05
C ALA A 422 -13.28 8.66 5.98
N THR A 423 -13.93 9.41 6.88
CA THR A 423 -13.26 10.22 7.92
C THR A 423 -12.44 9.39 8.91
N GLY A 424 -12.82 8.12 9.10
CA GLY A 424 -12.03 7.17 9.90
C GLY A 424 -10.66 6.88 9.29
N ASP A 425 -10.59 6.77 7.96
CA ASP A 425 -9.33 6.51 7.23
C ASP A 425 -8.34 7.66 7.46
N LEU A 426 -8.84 8.89 7.36
CA LEU A 426 -8.07 10.13 7.51
C LEU A 426 -7.39 10.22 8.88
N ARG A 427 -8.04 9.76 9.95
CA ARG A 427 -7.43 9.75 11.29
C ARG A 427 -6.26 8.79 11.40
N GLU A 428 -6.32 7.67 10.70
CA GLU A 428 -5.28 6.65 10.76
C GLU A 428 -4.05 7.02 9.94
N ILE A 429 -4.26 7.59 8.75
CA ILE A 429 -3.16 8.20 7.99
C ILE A 429 -2.77 9.58 8.54
N GLY A 430 -3.52 10.10 9.51
CA GLY A 430 -3.30 11.40 10.15
C GLY A 430 -1.88 11.58 10.66
N GLY A 431 -1.30 10.55 11.28
CA GLY A 431 0.10 10.59 11.72
C GLY A 431 1.09 10.82 10.56
N TYR A 432 0.83 10.26 9.38
CA TYR A 432 1.63 10.54 8.18
C TYR A 432 1.31 11.93 7.61
N MET A 433 0.04 12.32 7.59
CA MET A 433 -0.41 13.62 7.08
C MET A 433 0.18 14.79 7.88
N ASP A 434 0.19 14.68 9.20
CA ASP A 434 0.71 15.68 10.13
C ASP A 434 2.21 15.93 9.90
N LEU A 435 2.99 14.88 9.61
CA LEU A 435 4.41 14.99 9.28
C LEU A 435 4.68 15.83 8.02
N ALA A 436 3.70 15.93 7.11
CA ALA A 436 3.79 16.73 5.89
C ALA A 436 2.89 17.98 5.89
N GLY A 437 2.15 18.24 6.96
CA GLY A 437 1.16 19.32 7.01
C GLY A 437 0.04 19.17 5.98
N LEU A 438 -0.29 17.94 5.60
CA LEU A 438 -1.37 17.62 4.66
C LEU A 438 -2.74 17.84 5.32
N THR A 439 -3.71 18.26 4.51
CA THR A 439 -5.10 18.43 4.96
C THR A 439 -6.02 17.44 4.24
N ASP A 440 -7.21 17.22 4.81
CA ASP A 440 -8.27 16.43 4.16
C ASP A 440 -8.63 17.00 2.78
N ALA A 441 -8.57 18.34 2.63
CA ALA A 441 -8.80 19.00 1.35
C ALA A 441 -7.71 18.65 0.31
N SER A 442 -6.45 18.55 0.73
CA SER A 442 -5.33 18.12 -0.13
C SER A 442 -5.56 16.72 -0.69
N LEU A 443 -6.10 15.80 0.13
CA LEU A 443 -6.45 14.44 -0.32
C LEU A 443 -7.65 14.39 -1.26
N ALA A 444 -8.64 15.26 -1.06
CA ALA A 444 -9.82 15.32 -1.90
C ALA A 444 -9.52 15.79 -3.33
N GLN A 445 -8.44 16.57 -3.50
CA GLN A 445 -7.96 17.14 -4.77
C GLN A 445 -7.12 16.17 -5.60
N LEU A 446 -6.68 15.04 -5.05
CA LEU A 446 -5.88 14.07 -5.79
C LEU A 446 -6.63 13.51 -7.00
N GLY A 447 -5.96 13.54 -8.14
CA GLY A 447 -6.43 12.96 -9.40
C GLY A 447 -6.20 11.45 -9.49
N GLU A 448 -6.57 10.88 -10.64
CA GLU A 448 -6.25 9.49 -10.94
C GLU A 448 -4.73 9.29 -10.99
N ARG A 449 -4.24 8.18 -10.43
CA ARG A 449 -2.81 7.81 -10.36
C ARG A 449 -1.96 8.73 -9.49
N GLU A 450 -2.58 9.61 -8.71
CA GLU A 450 -1.88 10.47 -7.76
C GLU A 450 -1.96 9.87 -6.35
N PHE A 451 -0.79 9.60 -5.76
CA PHE A 451 -0.64 9.00 -4.45
C PHE A 451 0.38 9.77 -3.64
N PHE A 452 0.15 9.95 -2.35
CA PHE A 452 1.22 10.26 -1.43
C PHE A 452 1.97 8.98 -1.07
N VAL A 453 3.30 9.01 -1.14
CA VAL A 453 4.16 7.95 -0.63
C VAL A 453 4.82 8.40 0.68
N ALA A 454 4.63 7.64 1.75
CA ALA A 454 5.22 7.89 3.07
C ALA A 454 5.91 6.65 3.63
N GLY A 455 6.77 6.85 4.62
CA GLY A 455 7.47 5.76 5.30
C GLY A 455 8.85 5.45 4.71
N LEU A 456 9.31 4.22 4.91
CA LEU A 456 10.72 3.85 4.83
C LEU A 456 11.26 3.77 3.39
N ILE A 457 10.43 3.42 2.41
CA ILE A 457 10.88 3.36 1.00
C ILE A 457 11.10 4.77 0.41
N ASN A 458 10.43 5.78 0.97
CA ASN A 458 10.55 7.16 0.52
C ASN A 458 11.87 7.74 1.06
N PRO A 459 12.76 8.28 0.20
CA PRO A 459 14.07 8.81 0.61
C PRO A 459 13.97 9.94 1.64
N LEU A 460 12.85 10.66 1.67
CA LEU A 460 12.59 11.76 2.60
C LEU A 460 11.86 11.33 3.87
N ARG A 461 11.30 10.10 3.90
CA ARG A 461 10.45 9.57 4.98
C ARG A 461 9.23 10.43 5.34
N ARG A 462 8.92 11.44 4.53
CA ARG A 462 7.77 12.35 4.67
C ARG A 462 6.92 12.28 3.40
N PRO A 463 5.59 12.33 3.50
CA PRO A 463 4.69 12.22 2.35
C PRO A 463 5.12 13.07 1.14
N LEU A 464 5.34 12.41 -0.01
CA LEU A 464 5.60 13.07 -1.29
C LEU A 464 4.51 12.73 -2.29
N LEU A 465 4.07 13.71 -3.06
CA LEU A 465 3.11 13.51 -4.14
C LEU A 465 3.79 12.79 -5.30
N LEU A 466 3.33 11.58 -5.59
CA LEU A 466 3.78 10.72 -6.67
C LEU A 466 2.65 10.57 -7.69
N LYS A 467 2.94 10.82 -8.95
CA LYS A 467 2.10 10.44 -10.08
C LYS A 467 2.67 9.17 -10.71
N VAL A 468 1.88 8.10 -10.70
CA VAL A 468 2.30 6.77 -11.19
C VAL A 468 2.44 6.79 -12.70
N LYS A 469 3.50 6.15 -13.22
CA LYS A 469 3.73 6.00 -14.66
C LYS A 469 2.62 5.17 -15.31
N GLU A 470 2.41 5.37 -16.60
CA GLU A 470 1.52 4.50 -17.37
C GLU A 470 2.18 3.14 -17.55
N VAL A 471 1.61 2.12 -16.91
CA VAL A 471 1.98 0.73 -17.12
C VAL A 471 1.14 0.21 -18.26
N THR A 472 1.80 -0.15 -19.36
CA THR A 472 1.17 -0.71 -20.56
C THR A 472 0.67 -2.13 -20.31
#